data_AF-A0A1Y1V1V2-F1
#
_entry.id   AF-A0A1Y1V1V2-F1
#
_cell.length_a   1.000
_cell.length_b   1.000
_cell.length_c   1.000
_cell.angle_alpha   90.00
_cell.angle_beta   90.00
_cell.angle_gamma   90.00
#
_symmetry.space_group_name_H-M   'P 1'
#
loop_
_entity.id
_entity.type
_entity.pdbx_description
1 polymer ?
#
loop_
_entity_poly.entity_id
_entity_poly.type
_entity_poly.pdbx_seq_one_letter_code
_entity_poly.pdbx_strand_id
1 'polypeptide(L)'
;MEYIEELREDIIDLINKNDINNFEKYIKNNYITLKDLNDKSFDILIYSIENNASYEMIKFIIDQCQYETLNYFIVKDGIFKIPLFYAIIKNNFRVANLLLERKADINFTLNKTSIVYYLFKLNFLNKANLRYILNKGFNIKYITYNIIDEFIQTFQNEFLNIFSDHIYFSLVLNLLKVYKNKDPINDQQLKKLLINNKDKITVDECLYNNAININNYHAIKFLFCHDCSDQDIIFRRINKYE
;
A
#
# COMPACT_ATOMS: atom_id res chain seq x y z
N MET A 1 -4.81 -28.77 22.30
CA MET A 1 -4.78 -27.30 22.39
C MET A 1 -3.49 -26.90 23.09
N GLU A 2 -3.25 -27.39 24.31
CA GLU A 2 -1.99 -27.21 25.07
C GLU A 2 -0.72 -27.57 24.26
N TYR A 3 -0.68 -28.75 23.63
CA TYR A 3 0.47 -29.17 22.80
C TYR A 3 0.80 -28.24 21.62
N ILE A 4 -0.21 -27.65 20.95
CA ILE A 4 0.04 -26.74 19.82
C ILE A 4 0.59 -25.40 20.33
N GLU A 5 0.13 -24.94 21.49
CA GLU A 5 0.65 -23.72 22.11
C GLU A 5 2.11 -23.90 22.54
N GLU A 6 2.48 -25.04 23.13
CA GLU A 6 3.88 -25.36 23.45
C GLU A 6 4.77 -25.35 22.19
N LEU A 7 4.31 -25.99 21.10
CA LEU A 7 5.02 -25.96 19.82
C LEU A 7 5.16 -24.54 19.26
N ARG A 8 4.14 -23.70 19.41
CA ARG A 8 4.18 -22.30 18.98
C ARG A 8 5.20 -21.52 19.79
N GLU A 9 5.24 -21.69 21.10
CA GLU A 9 6.20 -21.03 21.98
C GLU A 9 7.64 -21.34 21.58
N ASP A 10 7.98 -22.62 21.39
CA ASP A 10 9.31 -23.04 20.95
C ASP A 10 9.68 -22.45 19.59
N ILE A 11 8.75 -22.49 18.63
CA ILE A 11 8.92 -21.95 17.28
C ILE A 11 9.12 -20.43 17.31
N ILE A 12 8.34 -19.73 18.11
CA ILE A 12 8.44 -18.28 18.33
C ILE A 12 9.83 -17.93 18.89
N ASP A 13 10.30 -18.69 19.87
CA ASP A 13 11.60 -18.47 20.50
C ASP A 13 12.75 -18.59 19.49
N LEU A 14 12.67 -19.58 18.59
CA LEU A 14 13.63 -19.78 17.50
C LEU A 14 13.59 -18.65 16.45
N ILE A 15 12.39 -18.15 16.12
CA ILE A 15 12.20 -16.99 15.23
C ILE A 15 12.82 -15.74 15.85
N ASN A 16 12.56 -15.48 17.13
CA ASN A 16 13.08 -14.31 17.84
C ASN A 16 14.60 -14.33 17.96
N LYS A 17 15.19 -15.52 18.13
CA LYS A 17 16.64 -15.74 18.10
C LYS A 17 17.24 -15.65 16.69
N ASN A 18 16.40 -15.60 15.64
CA ASN A 18 16.81 -15.65 14.23
C ASN A 18 17.70 -16.85 13.88
N ASP A 19 17.52 -17.97 14.59
CA ASP A 19 18.34 -19.16 14.43
C ASP A 19 17.71 -20.12 13.42
N ILE A 20 17.92 -19.83 12.13
CA ILE A 20 17.32 -20.61 11.04
C ILE A 20 17.75 -22.08 11.07
N ASN A 21 19.00 -22.37 11.44
CA ASN A 21 19.51 -23.75 11.45
C ASN A 21 18.80 -24.59 12.52
N ASN A 22 18.64 -24.05 13.74
CA ASN A 22 17.92 -24.74 14.80
C ASN A 22 16.41 -24.77 14.53
N PHE A 23 15.85 -23.75 13.90
CA PHE A 23 14.46 -23.74 13.43
C PHE A 23 14.17 -24.90 12.46
N GLU A 24 14.99 -25.05 11.41
CA GLU A 24 14.87 -26.14 10.44
C GLU A 24 14.98 -27.51 11.10
N LYS A 25 15.99 -27.67 11.97
CA LYS A 25 16.23 -28.92 12.69
C LYS A 25 15.06 -29.26 13.62
N TYR A 26 14.53 -28.29 14.33
CA TYR A 26 13.42 -28.47 15.27
C TYR A 26 12.15 -28.92 14.54
N ILE A 27 11.80 -28.26 13.42
CA ILE A 27 10.65 -28.64 12.59
C ILE A 27 10.78 -30.07 12.10
N LYS A 28 11.95 -30.43 11.57
CA LYS A 28 12.21 -31.76 11.03
C LYS A 28 12.15 -32.85 12.10
N ASN A 29 12.78 -32.62 13.25
CA ASN A 29 12.86 -33.62 14.32
C ASN A 29 11.50 -33.88 14.99
N ASN A 30 10.65 -32.86 15.04
CA ASN A 30 9.32 -32.94 15.64
C ASN A 30 8.21 -33.19 14.62
N TYR A 31 8.55 -33.42 13.33
CA TYR A 31 7.59 -33.64 12.25
C TYR A 31 6.51 -32.55 12.16
N ILE A 32 6.90 -31.29 12.34
CA ILE A 32 5.97 -30.16 12.39
C ILE A 32 5.58 -29.75 10.97
N THR A 33 4.29 -29.70 10.71
CA THR A 33 3.74 -29.01 9.53
C THR A 33 3.48 -27.56 9.91
N LEU A 34 4.21 -26.60 9.33
CA LEU A 34 4.06 -25.18 9.68
C LEU A 34 2.63 -24.64 9.51
N LYS A 35 1.89 -25.14 8.52
CA LYS A 35 0.49 -24.76 8.28
C LYS A 35 -0.41 -25.08 9.49
N ASP A 36 -0.11 -26.16 10.22
CA ASP A 36 -0.90 -26.62 11.36
C ASP A 36 -0.68 -25.75 12.60
N LEU A 37 0.38 -24.93 12.62
CA LEU A 37 0.60 -23.92 13.65
C LEU A 37 -0.29 -22.70 13.47
N ASN A 38 -0.85 -22.46 12.29
CA ASN A 38 -1.65 -21.26 12.01
C ASN A 38 -3.12 -21.45 12.42
N ASP A 39 -3.74 -20.38 12.90
CA ASP A 39 -5.17 -20.31 13.16
C ASP A 39 -5.76 -18.93 12.81
N LYS A 40 -6.97 -18.63 13.29
CA LYS A 40 -7.67 -17.37 13.00
C LYS A 40 -7.01 -16.13 13.63
N SER A 41 -6.16 -16.33 14.63
CA SER A 41 -5.54 -15.29 15.47
C SER A 41 -4.01 -15.33 15.50
N PHE A 42 -3.41 -16.42 15.01
CA PHE A 42 -1.97 -16.59 14.88
C PHE A 42 -1.59 -17.09 13.50
N ASP A 43 -0.59 -16.48 12.89
CA ASP A 43 0.04 -16.95 11.66
C ASP A 43 1.55 -16.74 11.76
N ILE A 44 2.32 -17.79 11.50
CA ILE A 44 3.77 -17.80 11.69
C ILE A 44 4.48 -16.82 10.74
N LEU A 45 3.99 -16.64 9.51
CA LEU A 45 4.56 -15.68 8.57
C LEU A 45 4.32 -14.25 9.04
N ILE A 46 3.09 -13.91 9.43
CA ILE A 46 2.75 -12.60 9.96
C ILE A 46 3.57 -12.32 11.23
N TYR A 47 3.65 -13.28 12.16
CA TYR A 47 4.46 -13.16 13.38
C TYR A 47 5.93 -12.85 13.07
N SER A 48 6.51 -13.59 12.12
CA SER A 48 7.91 -13.42 11.72
C SER A 48 8.17 -12.04 11.13
N ILE A 49 7.24 -11.52 10.31
CA ILE A 49 7.34 -10.17 9.74
C ILE A 49 7.22 -9.10 10.83
N GLU A 50 6.26 -9.24 11.76
CA GLU A 50 6.05 -8.30 12.86
C GLU A 50 7.28 -8.14 13.75
N ASN A 51 7.94 -9.27 14.03
CA ASN A 51 9.10 -9.36 14.91
C ASN A 51 10.45 -9.21 14.19
N ASN A 52 10.45 -8.71 12.94
CA ASN A 52 11.66 -8.47 12.16
C ASN A 52 12.57 -9.71 12.04
N ALA A 53 11.99 -10.88 11.84
CA ALA A 53 12.76 -12.08 11.51
C ALA A 53 13.61 -11.83 10.25
N SER A 54 14.71 -12.56 10.13
CA SER A 54 15.63 -12.44 9.01
C SER A 54 14.92 -12.74 7.68
N TYR A 55 15.45 -12.17 6.59
CA TYR A 55 14.91 -12.42 5.26
C TYR A 55 14.91 -13.91 4.93
N GLU A 56 15.96 -14.61 5.35
CA GLU A 56 16.18 -16.03 5.15
C GLU A 56 15.14 -16.86 5.94
N MET A 57 14.85 -16.48 7.19
CA MET A 57 13.79 -17.11 8.00
C MET A 57 12.42 -16.93 7.35
N ILE A 58 12.07 -15.70 6.95
CA ILE A 58 10.79 -15.40 6.32
C ILE A 58 10.64 -16.16 4.99
N LYS A 59 11.70 -16.18 4.17
CA LYS A 59 11.71 -16.94 2.92
C LYS A 59 11.49 -18.43 3.16
N PHE A 60 12.19 -19.01 4.14
CA PHE A 60 12.03 -20.41 4.50
C PHE A 60 10.58 -20.71 4.90
N ILE A 61 9.99 -19.88 5.78
CA ILE A 61 8.60 -20.05 6.22
C ILE A 61 7.63 -20.02 5.03
N ILE A 62 7.78 -19.06 4.11
CA ILE A 62 6.93 -18.98 2.90
C ILE A 62 7.06 -20.25 2.06
N ASP A 63 8.29 -20.74 1.87
CA ASP A 63 8.58 -21.91 1.04
C ASP A 63 8.06 -23.23 1.67
N GLN A 64 8.06 -23.36 3.00
CA GLN A 64 7.67 -24.59 3.69
C GLN A 64 6.21 -24.63 4.16
N CYS A 65 5.58 -23.49 4.43
CA CYS A 65 4.22 -23.46 4.97
C CYS A 65 3.13 -23.73 3.91
N GLN A 66 3.49 -23.72 2.62
CA GLN A 66 2.61 -24.06 1.51
C GLN A 66 1.30 -23.25 1.48
N TYR A 67 1.43 -21.94 1.65
CA TYR A 67 0.30 -21.00 1.53
C TYR A 67 -0.39 -21.12 0.16
N GLU A 68 -1.71 -21.23 0.16
CA GLU A 68 -2.52 -21.21 -1.07
C GLU A 68 -2.46 -19.84 -1.76
N THR A 69 -2.41 -18.78 -0.94
CA THR A 69 -2.28 -17.39 -1.37
C THR A 69 -1.61 -16.58 -0.26
N LEU A 70 -0.97 -15.47 -0.61
CA LEU A 70 -0.45 -14.47 0.35
C LEU A 70 -1.43 -13.30 0.55
N ASN A 71 -2.62 -13.38 -0.05
CA ASN A 71 -3.69 -12.39 0.01
C ASN A 71 -4.75 -12.80 1.04
N TYR A 72 -4.33 -12.96 2.29
CA TYR A 72 -5.18 -13.35 3.41
C TYR A 72 -4.98 -12.41 4.60
N PHE A 73 -5.82 -12.59 5.62
CA PHE A 73 -5.66 -11.92 6.91
C PHE A 73 -5.94 -12.87 8.07
N ILE A 74 -5.36 -12.57 9.22
CA ILE A 74 -5.81 -13.05 10.53
C ILE A 74 -6.40 -11.88 11.32
N VAL A 75 -7.16 -12.17 12.38
CA VAL A 75 -7.66 -11.14 13.31
C VAL A 75 -7.04 -11.38 14.67
N LYS A 76 -6.23 -10.44 15.12
CA LYS A 76 -5.60 -10.47 16.45
C LYS A 76 -5.84 -9.14 17.13
N ASP A 77 -6.40 -9.17 18.34
CA ASP A 77 -6.72 -7.98 19.14
C ASP A 77 -7.62 -6.97 18.41
N GLY A 78 -8.56 -7.48 17.60
CA GLY A 78 -9.46 -6.67 16.77
C GLY A 78 -8.80 -6.02 15.55
N ILE A 79 -7.50 -6.28 15.31
CA ILE A 79 -6.75 -5.76 14.16
C ILE A 79 -6.62 -6.86 13.11
N PHE A 80 -7.02 -6.54 11.89
CA PHE A 80 -6.78 -7.38 10.72
C PHE A 80 -5.31 -7.32 10.34
N LYS A 81 -4.61 -8.44 10.30
CA LYS A 81 -3.20 -8.51 9.93
C LYS A 81 -3.03 -9.21 8.60
N ILE A 82 -2.39 -8.52 7.66
CA ILE A 82 -2.15 -8.99 6.29
C ILE A 82 -0.63 -9.04 6.06
N PRO A 83 -0.05 -10.14 5.54
CA PRO A 83 1.40 -10.29 5.44
C PRO A 83 2.08 -9.13 4.69
N LEU A 84 1.56 -8.79 3.50
CA LEU A 84 2.11 -7.71 2.68
C LEU A 84 1.98 -6.34 3.35
N PHE A 85 0.85 -6.07 4.02
CA PHE A 85 0.63 -4.79 4.68
C PHE A 85 1.62 -4.61 5.82
N TYR A 86 1.87 -5.66 6.60
CA TYR A 86 2.82 -5.61 7.70
C TYR A 86 4.27 -5.46 7.24
N ALA A 87 4.68 -6.13 6.17
CA ALA A 87 6.00 -5.91 5.58
C ALA A 87 6.20 -4.43 5.17
N ILE A 88 5.15 -3.80 4.65
CA ILE A 88 5.14 -2.40 4.23
C ILE A 88 5.04 -1.43 5.43
N ILE A 89 4.27 -1.75 6.48
CA ILE A 89 4.23 -1.00 7.75
C ILE A 89 5.62 -0.90 8.35
N LYS A 90 6.37 -2.01 8.35
CA LYS A 90 7.75 -2.08 8.86
C LYS A 90 8.77 -1.42 7.93
N ASN A 91 8.35 -0.87 6.79
CA ASN A 91 9.22 -0.41 5.70
C ASN A 91 10.26 -1.47 5.26
N ASN A 92 9.97 -2.76 5.49
CA ASN A 92 10.85 -3.85 5.09
C ASN A 92 10.58 -4.20 3.62
N PHE A 93 11.02 -3.32 2.73
CA PHE A 93 10.76 -3.44 1.29
C PHE A 93 11.41 -4.67 0.67
N ARG A 94 12.47 -5.23 1.28
CA ARG A 94 13.07 -6.49 0.85
C ARG A 94 12.11 -7.66 1.05
N VAL A 95 11.46 -7.75 2.22
CA VAL A 95 10.41 -8.75 2.47
C VAL A 95 9.15 -8.45 1.66
N ALA A 96 8.74 -7.19 1.54
CA ALA A 96 7.59 -6.84 0.71
C ALA A 96 7.80 -7.24 -0.75
N ASN A 97 9.00 -7.06 -1.32
CA ASN A 97 9.34 -7.54 -2.66
C ASN A 97 9.23 -9.06 -2.76
N LEU A 98 9.76 -9.81 -1.78
CA LEU A 98 9.63 -11.26 -1.74
C LEU A 98 8.15 -11.69 -1.76
N LEU A 99 7.29 -11.04 -0.97
CA LEU A 99 5.85 -11.35 -0.97
C LEU A 99 5.20 -11.07 -2.34
N LEU A 100 5.52 -9.93 -2.97
CA LEU A 100 5.03 -9.59 -4.31
C LEU A 100 5.53 -10.57 -5.39
N GLU A 101 6.80 -10.98 -5.33
CA GLU A 101 7.38 -12.03 -6.19
C GLU A 101 6.65 -13.38 -6.02
N ARG A 102 6.15 -13.64 -4.81
CA ARG A 102 5.31 -14.80 -4.47
C ARG A 102 3.80 -14.52 -4.66
N LYS A 103 3.46 -13.57 -5.54
CA LYS A 103 2.10 -13.24 -5.99
C LYS A 103 1.18 -12.64 -4.93
N ALA A 104 1.74 -12.07 -3.85
CA ALA A 104 0.95 -11.14 -3.03
C ALA A 104 0.52 -9.93 -3.88
N ASP A 105 -0.69 -9.45 -3.67
CA ASP A 105 -1.29 -8.39 -4.45
C ASP A 105 -1.21 -7.06 -3.70
N ILE A 106 -0.48 -6.09 -4.26
CA ILE A 106 -0.41 -4.72 -3.74
C ILE A 106 -1.78 -4.03 -3.69
N ASN A 107 -2.71 -4.52 -4.51
CA ASN A 107 -4.08 -4.04 -4.65
C ASN A 107 -5.10 -4.84 -3.81
N PHE A 108 -4.63 -5.77 -2.97
CA PHE A 108 -5.51 -6.48 -2.04
C PHE A 108 -6.28 -5.50 -1.16
N THR A 109 -7.59 -5.70 -1.03
CA THR A 109 -8.45 -4.83 -0.22
C THR A 109 -9.14 -5.59 0.89
N LEU A 110 -9.20 -4.99 2.07
CA LEU A 110 -9.96 -5.51 3.20
C LEU A 110 -11.31 -4.78 3.27
N ASN A 111 -12.42 -5.44 2.94
CA ASN A 111 -13.74 -4.79 2.91
C ASN A 111 -13.74 -3.48 2.09
N LYS A 112 -13.14 -3.49 0.90
CA LYS A 112 -12.92 -2.32 0.01
C LYS A 112 -11.94 -1.26 0.55
N THR A 113 -11.27 -1.52 1.66
CA THR A 113 -10.19 -0.67 2.21
C THR A 113 -8.88 -1.01 1.51
N SER A 114 -8.28 -0.04 0.83
CA SER A 114 -6.96 -0.17 0.20
C SER A 114 -5.84 -0.10 1.23
N ILE A 115 -4.64 -0.60 0.88
CA ILE A 115 -3.47 -0.55 1.78
C ILE A 115 -3.14 0.88 2.24
N VAL A 116 -3.30 1.88 1.37
CA VAL A 116 -3.04 3.28 1.70
C VAL A 116 -3.98 3.76 2.81
N TYR A 117 -5.28 3.50 2.65
CA TYR A 117 -6.27 3.90 3.66
C TYR A 117 -6.11 3.12 4.97
N TYR A 118 -5.84 1.82 4.86
CA TYR A 118 -5.58 0.96 6.03
C TYR A 118 -4.39 1.48 6.85
N LEU A 119 -3.24 1.73 6.21
CA LEU A 119 -2.06 2.27 6.88
C LEU A 119 -2.33 3.65 7.48
N PHE A 120 -3.09 4.50 6.79
CA PHE A 120 -3.42 5.83 7.30
C PHE A 120 -4.26 5.76 8.57
N LYS A 121 -5.35 4.97 8.57
CA LYS A 121 -6.26 4.84 9.72
C LYS A 121 -5.59 4.28 10.97
N LEU A 122 -4.56 3.46 10.79
CA LEU A 122 -3.78 2.90 11.90
C LEU A 122 -2.52 3.72 12.24
N ASN A 123 -2.36 4.93 11.66
CA ASN A 123 -1.21 5.81 11.85
C ASN A 123 0.16 5.18 11.47
N PHE A 124 0.17 4.25 10.52
CA PHE A 124 1.38 3.64 9.98
C PHE A 124 1.81 4.20 8.62
N LEU A 125 0.96 4.99 7.94
CA LEU A 125 1.30 5.58 6.65
C LEU A 125 2.44 6.59 6.83
N ASN A 126 3.45 6.49 5.98
CA ASN A 126 4.57 7.41 5.92
C ASN A 126 5.04 7.57 4.47
N LYS A 127 6.05 8.41 4.27
CA LYS A 127 6.52 8.78 2.92
C LYS A 127 7.17 7.62 2.20
N ALA A 128 7.96 6.84 2.93
CA ALA A 128 8.70 5.72 2.39
C ALA A 128 7.73 4.64 1.92
N ASN A 129 6.80 4.21 2.79
CA ASN A 129 5.83 3.19 2.39
C ASN A 129 4.85 3.68 1.33
N LEU A 130 4.39 4.94 1.37
CA LEU A 130 3.51 5.47 0.34
C LEU A 130 4.19 5.48 -1.04
N ARG A 131 5.43 5.96 -1.13
CA ARG A 131 6.21 5.92 -2.38
C ARG A 131 6.44 4.49 -2.86
N TYR A 132 6.74 3.57 -1.94
CA TYR A 132 6.90 2.16 -2.28
C TYR A 132 5.61 1.56 -2.85
N ILE A 133 4.47 1.76 -2.19
CA ILE A 133 3.15 1.26 -2.63
C ILE A 133 2.87 1.72 -4.06
N LEU A 134 2.98 3.02 -4.33
CA LEU A 134 2.69 3.59 -5.65
C LEU A 134 3.60 3.01 -6.73
N ASN A 135 4.91 2.87 -6.44
CA ASN A 135 5.89 2.33 -7.38
C ASN A 135 5.74 0.83 -7.67
N LYS A 136 4.95 0.09 -6.88
CA LYS A 136 4.74 -1.36 -7.02
C LYS A 136 3.46 -1.74 -7.77
N GLY A 137 2.90 -0.82 -8.53
CA GLY A 137 1.73 -1.08 -9.38
C GLY A 137 0.40 -0.93 -8.64
N PHE A 138 0.37 -0.12 -7.58
CA PHE A 138 -0.87 0.24 -6.91
C PHE A 138 -1.82 0.95 -7.88
N ASN A 139 -3.08 0.51 -7.89
CA ASN A 139 -4.14 1.08 -8.70
C ASN A 139 -4.60 2.40 -8.08
N ILE A 140 -4.22 3.50 -8.72
CA ILE A 140 -4.56 4.86 -8.27
C ILE A 140 -6.06 5.10 -8.08
N LYS A 141 -6.93 4.33 -8.75
CA LYS A 141 -8.40 4.41 -8.58
C LYS A 141 -8.86 4.06 -7.16
N TYR A 142 -8.01 3.41 -6.36
CA TYR A 142 -8.27 3.16 -4.94
C TYR A 142 -7.90 4.34 -4.03
N ILE A 143 -7.38 5.43 -4.60
CA ILE A 143 -7.36 6.73 -3.93
C ILE A 143 -8.74 7.34 -4.11
N THR A 144 -9.62 7.07 -3.15
CA THR A 144 -10.99 7.56 -3.17
C THR A 144 -11.08 8.99 -2.67
N TYR A 145 -12.21 9.64 -2.95
CA TYR A 145 -12.58 10.94 -2.38
C TYR A 145 -12.29 10.99 -0.87
N ASN A 146 -12.71 9.97 -0.11
CA ASN A 146 -12.57 9.94 1.34
C ASN A 146 -11.11 10.03 1.81
N ILE A 147 -10.18 9.40 1.09
CA ILE A 147 -8.75 9.46 1.44
C ILE A 147 -8.22 10.87 1.23
N ILE A 148 -8.57 11.49 0.09
CA ILE A 148 -8.16 12.85 -0.24
C ILE A 148 -8.75 13.84 0.78
N ASP A 149 -10.04 13.74 1.06
CA ASP A 149 -10.72 14.59 2.05
C ASP A 149 -10.08 14.47 3.43
N GLU A 150 -9.81 13.25 3.90
CA GLU A 150 -9.13 13.03 5.18
C GLU A 150 -7.72 13.62 5.20
N PHE A 151 -6.95 13.50 4.12
CA PHE A 151 -5.62 14.11 4.04
C PHE A 151 -5.68 15.64 4.07
N ILE A 152 -6.70 16.24 3.42
CA ILE A 152 -6.93 17.68 3.47
C ILE A 152 -7.25 18.11 4.90
N GLN A 153 -8.22 17.46 5.55
CA GLN A 153 -8.68 17.79 6.90
C GLN A 153 -7.60 17.61 7.97
N THR A 154 -6.70 16.65 7.77
CA THR A 154 -5.61 16.34 8.71
C THR A 154 -4.26 16.93 8.27
N PHE A 155 -4.26 17.86 7.31
CA PHE A 155 -3.07 18.56 6.79
C PHE A 155 -1.94 17.65 6.31
N GLN A 156 -2.28 16.47 5.77
CA GLN A 156 -1.33 15.51 5.19
C GLN A 156 -0.91 15.91 3.76
N ASN A 157 -0.53 17.17 3.61
CA ASN A 157 -0.18 17.79 2.34
C ASN A 157 1.01 17.09 1.66
N GLU A 158 1.89 16.49 2.44
CA GLU A 158 3.01 15.73 1.90
C GLU A 158 2.56 14.44 1.19
N PHE A 159 1.51 13.77 1.66
CA PHE A 159 0.95 12.61 0.96
C PHE A 159 0.22 13.02 -0.34
N LEU A 160 -0.47 14.17 -0.32
CA LEU A 160 -1.07 14.77 -1.53
C LEU A 160 0.01 15.09 -2.59
N ASN A 161 1.16 15.63 -2.17
CA ASN A 161 2.29 15.88 -3.07
C ASN A 161 2.84 14.57 -3.64
N ILE A 162 2.99 13.51 -2.83
CA ILE A 162 3.45 12.20 -3.32
C ILE A 162 2.53 11.63 -4.39
N PHE A 163 1.20 11.78 -4.25
CA PHE A 163 0.25 11.37 -5.30
C PHE A 163 0.43 12.17 -6.58
N SER A 164 0.59 13.49 -6.45
CA SER A 164 0.82 14.38 -7.58
C SER A 164 2.09 13.98 -8.33
N ASP A 165 3.21 13.85 -7.62
CA ASP A 165 4.50 13.43 -8.17
C ASP A 165 4.36 12.13 -8.96
N HIS A 166 3.69 11.12 -8.39
CA HIS A 166 3.52 9.82 -9.01
C HIS A 166 2.66 9.88 -10.30
N ILE A 167 1.60 10.69 -10.30
CA ILE A 167 0.74 10.90 -11.48
C ILE A 167 1.53 11.58 -12.60
N TYR A 168 2.26 12.66 -12.30
CA TYR A 168 3.09 13.37 -13.29
C TYR A 168 4.22 12.49 -13.81
N PHE A 169 4.90 11.75 -12.93
CA PHE A 169 5.95 10.82 -13.33
C PHE A 169 5.41 9.73 -14.27
N SER A 170 4.21 9.20 -13.99
CA SER A 170 3.55 8.23 -14.88
C SER A 170 3.26 8.82 -16.27
N LEU A 171 2.85 10.08 -16.35
CA LEU A 171 2.67 10.80 -17.61
C LEU A 171 4.00 10.91 -18.38
N VAL A 172 5.07 11.34 -17.70
CA VAL A 172 6.41 11.45 -18.31
C VAL A 172 6.87 10.10 -18.86
N LEU A 173 6.72 9.02 -18.11
CA LEU A 173 7.08 7.67 -18.58
C LEU A 173 6.28 7.25 -19.82
N ASN A 174 4.98 7.57 -19.89
CA ASN A 174 4.16 7.30 -21.07
C ASN A 174 4.66 8.07 -22.29
N LEU A 175 5.00 9.35 -22.13
CA LEU A 175 5.55 10.17 -23.23
C LEU A 175 6.92 9.67 -23.70
N LEU A 176 7.78 9.26 -22.77
CA LEU A 176 9.08 8.66 -23.10
C LEU A 176 8.93 7.32 -23.84
N LYS A 177 7.91 6.52 -23.49
CA LYS A 177 7.61 5.27 -24.20
C LYS A 177 7.18 5.53 -25.64
N VAL A 178 6.28 6.50 -25.86
CA VAL A 178 5.86 6.94 -27.20
C VAL A 178 7.07 7.37 -28.03
N TYR A 179 7.93 8.22 -27.45
CA TYR A 179 9.16 8.67 -28.10
C TYR A 179 10.10 7.50 -28.45
N LYS A 180 10.36 6.61 -27.50
CA LYS A 180 11.24 5.45 -27.69
C LYS A 180 10.75 4.53 -28.81
N ASN A 181 9.44 4.31 -28.90
CA ASN A 181 8.83 3.44 -29.91
C ASN A 181 8.66 4.13 -31.28
N LYS A 182 8.86 5.45 -31.36
CA LYS A 182 8.53 6.27 -32.53
C LYS A 182 7.06 6.15 -32.94
N ASP A 183 6.19 5.96 -31.96
CA ASP A 183 4.74 5.91 -32.18
C ASP A 183 4.26 7.34 -32.52
N PRO A 184 3.70 7.60 -33.72
CA PRO A 184 3.17 8.92 -34.02
C PRO A 184 1.96 9.21 -33.13
N ILE A 185 1.98 10.36 -32.46
CA ILE A 185 0.86 10.83 -31.65
C ILE A 185 0.33 12.15 -32.22
N ASN A 186 -0.96 12.20 -32.52
CA ASN A 186 -1.62 13.44 -32.94
C ASN A 186 -2.11 14.25 -31.73
N ASP A 187 -2.50 15.50 -31.98
CA ASP A 187 -2.94 16.42 -30.93
C ASP A 187 -4.12 15.89 -30.09
N GLN A 188 -5.07 15.19 -30.70
CA GLN A 188 -6.20 14.61 -29.98
C GLN A 188 -5.76 13.48 -29.04
N GLN A 189 -4.86 12.62 -29.49
CA GLN A 189 -4.30 11.54 -28.69
C GLN A 189 -3.45 12.10 -27.54
N LEU A 190 -2.65 13.14 -27.79
CA LEU A 190 -1.87 13.81 -26.74
C LEU A 190 -2.78 14.46 -25.70
N LYS A 191 -3.82 15.20 -26.13
CA LYS A 191 -4.83 15.77 -25.23
C LYS A 191 -5.49 14.68 -24.38
N LYS A 192 -5.88 13.56 -24.99
CA LYS A 192 -6.45 12.42 -24.27
C LYS A 192 -5.49 11.83 -23.24
N LEU A 193 -4.19 11.71 -23.55
CA LEU A 193 -3.19 11.28 -22.56
C LEU A 193 -3.08 12.25 -21.39
N LEU A 194 -3.09 13.56 -21.65
CA LEU A 194 -3.01 14.58 -20.59
C LEU A 194 -4.26 14.55 -19.69
N ILE A 195 -5.45 14.49 -20.28
CA ILE A 195 -6.73 14.43 -19.56
C ILE A 195 -6.81 13.14 -18.72
N ASN A 196 -6.55 11.98 -19.33
CA ASN A 196 -6.59 10.68 -18.63
C ASN A 196 -5.61 10.58 -17.46
N ASN A 197 -4.54 11.39 -17.45
CA ASN A 197 -3.63 11.43 -16.31
C ASN A 197 -4.16 12.30 -15.17
N LYS A 198 -4.87 13.40 -15.47
CA LYS A 198 -5.49 14.25 -14.45
C LYS A 198 -6.73 13.60 -13.83
N ASP A 199 -7.53 12.87 -14.62
CA ASP A 199 -8.78 12.20 -14.20
C ASP A 199 -8.55 10.94 -13.32
N LYS A 200 -7.37 10.84 -12.71
CA LYS A 200 -7.01 9.77 -11.77
C LYS A 200 -7.48 10.06 -10.35
N ILE A 201 -7.75 11.33 -10.03
CA ILE A 201 -8.22 11.78 -8.73
C ILE A 201 -9.50 12.58 -8.96
N THR A 202 -10.60 12.12 -8.35
CA THR A 202 -11.87 12.85 -8.41
C THR A 202 -11.78 14.11 -7.55
N VAL A 203 -11.95 15.27 -8.19
CA VAL A 203 -12.01 16.57 -7.53
C VAL A 203 -13.39 17.19 -7.74
N ASP A 204 -14.01 17.66 -6.66
CA ASP A 204 -15.30 18.36 -6.70
C ASP A 204 -15.32 19.60 -5.80
N GLU A 205 -16.46 20.30 -5.79
CA GLU A 205 -16.65 21.52 -5.00
C GLU A 205 -16.57 21.29 -3.48
N CYS A 206 -16.92 20.08 -3.01
CA CYS A 206 -16.89 19.75 -1.59
C CYS A 206 -15.46 19.73 -1.06
N LEU A 207 -14.50 19.15 -1.80
CA LEU A 207 -13.09 19.19 -1.41
C LEU A 207 -12.54 20.61 -1.33
N TYR A 208 -12.94 21.49 -2.26
CA TYR A 208 -12.55 22.90 -2.21
C TYR A 208 -13.10 23.59 -0.96
N ASN A 209 -14.39 23.44 -0.69
CA ASN A 209 -15.01 24.01 0.51
C ASN A 209 -14.34 23.49 1.79
N ASN A 210 -14.05 22.18 1.86
CA ASN A 210 -13.38 21.59 3.01
C ASN A 210 -11.97 22.15 3.21
N ALA A 211 -11.17 22.27 2.14
CA ALA A 211 -9.82 22.83 2.21
C ALA A 211 -9.83 24.30 2.67
N ILE A 212 -10.80 25.10 2.23
CA ILE A 212 -10.89 26.53 2.54
C ILE A 212 -11.37 26.78 3.96
N ASN A 213 -12.40 26.04 4.40
CA ASN A 213 -12.95 26.18 5.74
C ASN A 213 -11.89 25.98 6.83
N ILE A 214 -10.85 25.19 6.53
CA ILE A 214 -9.71 24.94 7.44
C ILE A 214 -8.43 25.71 7.05
N ASN A 215 -8.47 26.59 6.04
CA ASN A 215 -7.31 27.33 5.52
C ASN A 215 -6.13 26.46 5.05
N ASN A 216 -6.42 25.27 4.49
CA ASN A 216 -5.39 24.41 3.89
C ASN A 216 -5.11 24.82 2.42
N TYR A 217 -4.43 25.94 2.23
CA TYR A 217 -4.09 26.47 0.90
C TYR A 217 -3.22 25.53 0.05
N HIS A 218 -2.41 24.70 0.70
CA HIS A 218 -1.64 23.66 0.01
C HIS A 218 -2.56 22.61 -0.63
N ALA A 219 -3.62 22.18 0.08
CA ALA A 219 -4.63 21.32 -0.49
C ALA A 219 -5.37 21.99 -1.65
N ILE A 220 -5.72 23.28 -1.55
CA ILE A 220 -6.37 24.00 -2.66
C ILE A 220 -5.51 23.96 -3.93
N LYS A 221 -4.19 24.21 -3.80
CA LYS A 221 -3.25 24.08 -4.92
C LYS A 221 -3.24 22.67 -5.50
N PHE A 222 -3.23 21.64 -4.65
CA PHE A 222 -3.33 20.25 -5.08
C PHE A 222 -4.62 20.00 -5.87
N LEU A 223 -5.77 20.47 -5.38
CA LEU A 223 -7.06 20.29 -6.06
C LEU A 223 -7.05 20.93 -7.46
N PHE A 224 -6.56 22.17 -7.60
CA PHE A 224 -6.44 22.82 -8.91
C PHE A 224 -5.55 22.06 -9.89
N CYS A 225 -4.51 21.37 -9.41
CA CYS A 225 -3.64 20.58 -10.27
C CYS A 225 -4.33 19.35 -10.88
N HIS A 226 -5.33 18.78 -10.19
CA HIS A 226 -6.02 17.55 -10.57
C HIS A 226 -7.48 17.75 -10.97
N ASP A 227 -8.00 18.97 -10.88
CA ASP A 227 -9.35 19.33 -11.32
C ASP A 227 -9.47 19.18 -12.85
N CYS A 228 -10.39 18.32 -13.26
CA CYS A 228 -10.72 18.03 -14.67
C CYS A 228 -12.03 18.70 -15.13
N SER A 229 -12.59 19.59 -14.31
CA SER A 229 -13.80 20.35 -14.66
C SER A 229 -13.56 21.26 -15.87
N ASP A 230 -14.64 21.69 -16.52
CA ASP A 230 -14.57 22.65 -17.62
C ASP A 230 -13.84 23.94 -17.21
N GLN A 231 -13.16 24.57 -18.16
CA GLN A 231 -12.36 25.78 -17.92
C GLN A 231 -13.18 26.89 -17.25
N ASP A 232 -14.45 27.04 -17.61
CA ASP A 232 -15.36 28.02 -16.99
C ASP A 232 -15.61 27.71 -15.50
N ILE A 233 -15.68 26.43 -15.12
CA ILE A 233 -15.85 26.00 -13.73
C ILE A 233 -14.57 26.28 -12.96
N ILE A 234 -13.41 25.93 -13.51
CA ILE A 234 -12.11 26.21 -12.89
C ILE A 234 -11.93 27.71 -12.70
N PHE A 235 -12.26 28.52 -13.71
CA PHE A 235 -12.16 29.98 -13.63
C PHE A 235 -13.07 30.56 -12.54
N ARG A 236 -14.32 30.06 -12.42
CA ARG A 236 -15.21 30.45 -11.32
C ARG A 236 -14.63 30.07 -9.96
N ARG A 237 -14.01 28.89 -9.83
CA ARG A 237 -13.35 28.46 -8.59
C ARG A 237 -12.16 29.35 -8.24
N ILE A 238 -11.34 29.72 -9.22
CA ILE A 238 -10.24 30.67 -9.01
C ILE A 238 -10.77 31.99 -8.45
N ASN A 239 -11.79 32.59 -9.08
CA ASN A 239 -12.35 33.87 -8.60
C ASN A 239 -13.07 33.77 -7.24
N LYS A 240 -13.58 32.58 -6.90
CA LYS A 240 -14.28 32.33 -5.64
C LYS A 240 -13.30 32.13 -4.47
N TYR A 241 -12.08 31.68 -4.79
CA TYR A 241 -11.11 31.17 -3.83
C TYR A 241 -9.73 31.84 -3.92
N GLU A 242 -9.62 32.94 -4.69
CA GLU A 242 -8.62 34.02 -4.53
C GLU A 242 -8.80 34.74 -3.20
#